data_AF-A0AAD9KIB1-F1
#
_entry.id   AF-A0AAD9KIB1-F1
#
_cell.length_a   1.000
_cell.length_b   1.000
_cell.length_c   1.000
_cell.angle_alpha   90.00
_cell.angle_beta   90.00
_cell.angle_gamma   90.00
#
_symmetry.space_group_name_H-M   'P 1'
#
loop_
_entity.id
_entity.type
_entity.pdbx_description
1 polymer ?
#
loop_
_entity_poly.entity_id
_entity_poly.type
_entity_poly.pdbx_seq_one_letter_code
_entity_poly.pdbx_strand_id
1 'polypeptide(L)'
;MSVGTDGGEQPRSIQSELFSYIRFINRTQQTVDLFWMNYAGERVKYITLLPGGQFSVETFATHPWIFRDAISGYPLRVEGQEVFYPQPWDPGHSRQCKDVFIDLSYYTLKDICKQVVSSHYTSEQLKKLSPTIPADLLLELLHRDPSVPGYSVSPYYQI
;
A
#
# COMPACT_ATOMS: atom_id res chain seq x y z
N MET A 1 2.05 -0.47 34.47
CA MET A 1 2.23 -1.33 33.27
C MET A 1 1.28 -0.78 32.23
N SER A 2 1.80 0.04 31.32
CA SER A 2 1.01 0.80 30.36
C SER A 2 0.79 -0.04 29.10
N VAL A 3 -0.47 -0.33 28.81
CA VAL A 3 -0.92 -0.88 27.53
C VAL A 3 -0.81 0.25 26.52
N GLY A 4 0.17 0.18 25.62
CA GLY A 4 0.33 1.11 24.53
C GLY A 4 -0.76 0.88 23.49
N THR A 5 -1.70 1.82 23.41
CA THR A 5 -2.50 2.03 22.21
C THR A 5 -1.58 2.54 21.11
N ASP A 6 -1.23 1.69 20.14
CA ASP A 6 -0.58 2.13 18.90
C ASP A 6 -1.63 2.81 18.01
N GLY A 7 -2.01 4.02 18.41
CA GLY A 7 -2.83 4.94 17.63
C GLY A 7 -1.96 5.69 16.64
N GLY A 8 -1.28 4.96 15.74
CA GLY A 8 -0.59 5.57 14.61
C GLY A 8 -1.60 6.37 13.78
N GLU A 9 -1.44 7.69 13.73
CA GLU A 9 -2.34 8.58 12.99
C GLU A 9 -2.38 8.15 11.53
N GLN A 10 -3.59 7.92 11.01
CA GLN A 10 -3.79 7.46 9.63
C GLN A 10 -3.24 8.51 8.65
N PRO A 11 -2.40 8.13 7.66
CA PRO A 11 -1.84 9.07 6.72
C PRO A 11 -2.94 9.74 5.90
N ARG A 12 -2.89 11.06 5.80
CA ARG A 12 -3.82 11.89 5.02
C ARG A 12 -3.09 13.03 4.34
N SER A 13 -3.66 13.50 3.23
CA SER A 13 -3.11 14.65 2.52
C SER A 13 -3.32 15.95 3.29
N ILE A 14 -2.38 16.87 3.10
CA ILE A 14 -2.47 18.27 3.57
C ILE A 14 -2.32 19.17 2.35
N GLN A 15 -3.08 20.27 2.28
CA GLN A 15 -3.02 21.17 1.13
C GLN A 15 -1.61 21.79 1.05
N SER A 16 -1.02 21.76 -0.13
CA SER A 16 0.35 22.22 -0.36
C SER A 16 0.49 22.81 -1.75
N GLU A 17 1.40 23.77 -1.90
CA GLU A 17 1.82 24.31 -3.20
C GLU A 17 3.11 23.65 -3.72
N LEU A 18 3.63 22.68 -2.96
CA LEU A 18 4.85 21.96 -3.29
C LEU A 18 4.54 20.83 -4.28
N PHE A 19 4.51 21.18 -5.57
CA PHE A 19 4.26 20.25 -6.67
C PHE A 19 5.34 19.17 -6.78
N SER A 20 4.94 17.99 -7.23
CA SER A 20 5.82 16.87 -7.55
C SER A 20 5.34 16.17 -8.81
N TYR A 21 6.26 15.79 -9.70
CA TYR A 21 5.96 14.99 -10.88
C TYR A 21 6.71 13.67 -10.79
N ILE A 22 5.95 12.58 -10.67
CA ILE A 22 6.50 11.25 -10.40
C ILE A 22 5.97 10.22 -11.38
N ARG A 23 6.75 9.17 -11.63
CA ARG A 23 6.35 7.99 -12.40
C ARG A 23 6.54 6.75 -11.55
N PHE A 24 5.43 6.16 -11.14
CA PHE A 24 5.43 4.85 -10.49
C PHE A 24 5.71 3.77 -11.51
N ILE A 25 6.63 2.86 -11.20
CA ILE A 25 7.01 1.73 -12.05
C ILE A 25 6.89 0.46 -11.22
N ASN A 26 6.03 -0.45 -11.65
CA ASN A 26 5.85 -1.75 -11.01
C ASN A 26 6.97 -2.70 -11.46
N ARG A 27 7.99 -2.90 -10.62
CA ARG A 27 9.06 -3.89 -10.85
C ARG A 27 8.78 -5.23 -10.18
N THR A 28 7.60 -5.39 -9.58
CA THR A 28 7.18 -6.63 -8.97
C THR A 28 6.50 -7.54 -9.99
N GLN A 29 6.36 -8.82 -9.63
CA GLN A 29 5.54 -9.77 -10.41
C GLN A 29 4.06 -9.72 -10.02
N GLN A 30 3.69 -8.86 -9.06
CA GLN A 30 2.32 -8.67 -8.61
C GLN A 30 1.59 -7.64 -9.48
N THR A 31 0.27 -7.78 -9.59
CA THR A 31 -0.59 -6.69 -10.06
C THR A 31 -0.82 -5.74 -8.90
N VAL A 32 -0.55 -4.45 -9.09
CA VAL A 32 -0.49 -3.46 -8.00
C VAL A 32 -1.58 -2.40 -8.14
N ASP A 33 -2.38 -2.24 -7.09
CA ASP A 33 -3.30 -1.12 -6.95
C ASP A 33 -2.60 0.08 -6.29
N LEU A 34 -2.67 1.23 -6.96
CA LEU A 34 -2.12 2.50 -6.49
C LEU A 34 -3.23 3.34 -5.87
N PHE A 35 -3.03 3.79 -4.63
CA PHE A 35 -3.96 4.64 -3.93
C PHE A 35 -3.30 5.93 -3.46
N TRP A 36 -4.03 7.02 -3.59
CA TRP A 36 -3.76 8.27 -2.90
C TRP A 36 -4.61 8.30 -1.61
N MET A 37 -4.04 8.75 -0.49
CA MET A 37 -4.86 9.05 0.69
C MET A 37 -5.35 10.49 0.60
N ASN A 38 -6.66 10.68 0.48
CA ASN A 38 -7.24 12.01 0.38
C ASN A 38 -7.09 12.81 1.68
N TYR A 39 -7.62 14.04 1.70
CA TYR A 39 -7.55 14.93 2.87
C TYR A 39 -8.30 14.40 4.11
N ALA A 40 -9.27 13.51 3.92
CA ALA A 40 -9.99 12.82 4.99
C ALA A 40 -9.27 11.54 5.46
N GLY A 41 -8.15 11.16 4.83
CA GLY A 41 -7.43 9.91 5.11
C GLY A 41 -8.03 8.67 4.45
N GLU A 42 -8.96 8.85 3.51
CA GLU A 42 -9.60 7.76 2.77
C GLU A 42 -8.79 7.40 1.52
N ARG A 43 -8.88 6.12 1.11
CA ARG A 43 -8.17 5.60 -0.06
C ARG A 43 -8.92 5.96 -1.34
N VAL A 44 -8.24 6.64 -2.25
CA VAL A 44 -8.71 6.92 -3.61
C VAL A 44 -7.84 6.12 -4.57
N LYS A 45 -8.43 5.11 -5.23
CA LYS A 45 -7.74 4.28 -6.21
C LYS A 45 -7.52 5.06 -7.49
N TYR A 46 -6.27 5.16 -7.93
CA TYR A 46 -5.91 5.83 -9.18
C TYR A 46 -5.81 4.85 -10.35
N ILE A 47 -5.08 3.76 -10.17
CA ILE A 47 -4.83 2.81 -11.26
C ILE A 47 -4.44 1.44 -10.70
N THR A 48 -4.62 0.41 -11.52
CA THR A 48 -4.03 -0.91 -11.34
C THR A 48 -2.90 -1.10 -12.35
N LEU A 49 -1.68 -1.32 -11.87
CA LEU A 49 -0.49 -1.59 -12.69
C LEU A 49 -0.23 -3.08 -12.78
N LEU A 50 -0.20 -3.62 -14.00
CA LEU A 50 0.33 -4.96 -14.27
C LEU A 50 1.85 -5.01 -14.02
N PRO A 51 2.46 -6.22 -13.89
CA PRO A 51 3.92 -6.36 -13.82
C PRO A 51 4.62 -5.62 -14.97
N GLY A 52 5.64 -4.81 -14.64
CA GLY A 52 6.35 -3.95 -15.59
C GLY A 52 5.60 -2.68 -16.02
N GLY A 53 4.35 -2.50 -15.57
CA GLY A 53 3.53 -1.33 -15.87
C GLY A 53 4.03 -0.05 -15.19
N GLN A 54 3.66 1.09 -15.76
CA GLN A 54 4.06 2.41 -15.27
C GLN A 54 2.91 3.42 -15.28
N PHE A 55 2.94 4.37 -14.37
CA PHE A 55 1.96 5.47 -14.29
C PHE A 55 2.62 6.76 -13.82
N SER A 56 2.49 7.82 -14.62
CA SER A 56 2.97 9.15 -14.26
C SER A 56 1.85 10.02 -13.70
N VAL A 57 2.13 10.76 -12.64
CA VAL A 57 1.16 11.63 -11.97
C VAL A 57 1.81 12.93 -11.50
N GLU A 58 1.11 14.04 -11.74
CA GLU A 58 1.38 15.31 -11.06
C GLU A 58 0.63 15.32 -9.72
N THR A 59 1.35 15.54 -8.64
CA THR A 59 0.83 15.47 -7.26
C THR A 59 1.55 16.50 -6.39
N PHE A 60 1.38 16.42 -5.07
CA PHE A 60 2.03 17.31 -4.11
C PHE A 60 2.88 16.53 -3.11
N ALA A 61 3.92 17.16 -2.56
CA ALA A 61 4.83 16.52 -1.62
C ALA A 61 4.15 16.00 -0.33
N THR A 62 3.02 16.60 0.02
CA THR A 62 2.19 16.25 1.18
C THR A 62 1.16 15.14 0.89
N HIS A 63 1.09 14.63 -0.35
CA HIS A 63 0.15 13.58 -0.72
C HIS A 63 0.75 12.20 -0.45
N PRO A 64 0.30 11.47 0.59
CA PRO A 64 0.70 10.08 0.80
C PRO A 64 0.13 9.16 -0.28
N TRP A 65 1.00 8.28 -0.77
CA TRP A 65 0.65 7.19 -1.69
C TRP A 65 0.89 5.84 -1.01
N ILE A 66 -0.04 4.92 -1.20
CA ILE A 66 0.10 3.53 -0.74
C ILE A 66 -0.13 2.57 -1.90
N PHE A 67 0.49 1.39 -1.80
CA PHE A 67 0.50 0.37 -2.84
C PHE A 67 0.03 -0.94 -2.25
N ARG A 68 -0.86 -1.64 -2.95
CA ARG A 68 -1.41 -2.92 -2.50
C ARG A 68 -1.34 -3.93 -3.62
N ASP A 69 -1.02 -5.17 -3.29
CA ASP A 69 -1.25 -6.27 -4.22
C ASP A 69 -2.75 -6.39 -4.48
N ALA A 70 -3.15 -6.34 -5.75
CA ALA A 70 -4.54 -6.23 -6.17
C ALA A 70 -5.37 -7.49 -5.88
N ILE A 71 -4.71 -8.64 -5.64
CA ILE A 71 -5.37 -9.93 -5.40
C ILE A 71 -5.52 -10.17 -3.89
N SER A 72 -4.42 -10.05 -3.16
CA SER A 72 -4.32 -10.42 -1.76
C SER A 72 -4.63 -9.26 -0.80
N GLY A 73 -4.43 -8.01 -1.25
CA GLY A 73 -4.56 -6.79 -0.46
C GLY A 73 -3.34 -6.45 0.40
N TYR A 74 -2.26 -7.24 0.33
CA TYR A 74 -1.07 -6.99 1.15
C TYR A 74 -0.36 -5.68 0.75
N PRO A 75 0.18 -4.92 1.74
CA PRO A 75 0.93 -3.70 1.47
C PRO A 75 2.20 -4.00 0.68
N LEU A 76 2.43 -3.24 -0.38
CA LEU A 76 3.71 -3.18 -1.06
C LEU A 76 4.44 -1.91 -0.62
N ARG A 77 5.77 -1.94 -0.63
CA ARG A 77 6.59 -0.81 -0.17
C ARG A 77 7.35 -0.18 -1.33
N VAL A 78 7.52 1.12 -1.19
CA VAL A 78 8.38 1.95 -2.04
C VAL A 78 9.47 2.51 -1.14
N GLU A 79 10.73 2.39 -1.55
CA GLU A 79 11.88 2.84 -0.74
C GLU A 79 11.87 2.26 0.69
N GLY A 80 11.34 1.05 0.87
CA GLY A 80 11.24 0.35 2.17
C GLY A 80 10.10 0.82 3.08
N GLN A 81 9.27 1.78 2.63
CA GLN A 81 8.14 2.35 3.37
C GLN A 81 6.79 1.92 2.77
N GLU A 82 5.78 1.67 3.62
CA GLU A 82 4.41 1.35 3.17
C GLU A 82 3.65 2.59 2.67
N VAL A 83 4.08 3.77 3.11
CA VAL A 83 3.55 5.07 2.68
C VAL A 83 4.66 5.85 2.01
N PHE A 84 4.44 6.27 0.78
CA PHE A 84 5.36 7.08 0.01
C PHE A 84 4.92 8.55 0.01
N TYR A 85 5.86 9.44 0.30
CA TYR A 85 5.67 10.90 0.18
C TYR A 85 6.54 11.44 -0.97
N PRO A 86 5.92 12.04 -2.00
CA PRO A 86 6.66 12.61 -3.13
C PRO A 86 7.63 13.70 -2.68
N GLN A 87 8.78 13.79 -3.35
CA GLN A 87 9.69 14.91 -3.14
C GLN A 87 9.25 16.11 -3.99
N PRO A 88 9.27 17.34 -3.46
CA PRO A 88 8.90 18.51 -4.23
C PRO A 88 9.83 18.70 -5.42
N TRP A 89 9.29 19.26 -6.49
CA TRP A 89 10.09 19.71 -7.62
C TRP A 89 11.04 20.83 -7.16
N ASP A 90 12.31 20.70 -7.54
CA ASP A 90 13.31 21.75 -7.32
C ASP A 90 13.15 22.87 -8.37
N PRO A 91 12.79 24.10 -7.96
CA PRO A 91 12.59 25.23 -8.87
C PRO A 91 13.84 25.60 -9.69
N GLY A 92 15.04 25.18 -9.24
CA GLY A 92 16.30 25.42 -9.95
C GLY A 92 16.56 24.50 -11.15
N HIS A 93 15.73 23.48 -11.35
CA HIS A 93 15.90 22.46 -12.38
C HIS A 93 14.66 22.35 -13.28
N SER A 94 14.83 21.84 -14.51
CA SER A 94 13.69 21.53 -15.39
C SER A 94 12.71 20.59 -14.68
N ARG A 95 11.40 20.69 -15.01
CA ARG A 95 10.40 19.73 -14.51
C ARG A 95 10.81 18.32 -14.95
N GLN A 96 11.38 17.55 -14.04
CA GLN A 96 11.79 16.17 -14.28
C GLN A 96 10.79 15.23 -13.62
N CYS A 97 10.35 14.24 -14.39
CA CYS A 97 9.58 13.14 -13.83
C CYS A 97 10.53 12.25 -13.01
N LYS A 98 10.30 12.13 -11.70
CA LYS A 98 11.08 11.23 -10.85
C LYS A 98 10.52 9.81 -10.93
N ASP A 99 11.35 8.85 -11.30
CA ASP A 99 10.99 7.44 -11.26
C ASP A 99 10.93 6.94 -9.81
N VAL A 100 9.84 6.24 -9.51
CA VAL A 100 9.56 5.66 -8.20
C VAL A 100 9.28 4.18 -8.41
N PHE A 101 10.18 3.33 -7.91
CA PHE A 101 10.10 1.91 -8.11
C PHE A 101 9.29 1.22 -7.01
N ILE A 102 8.26 0.51 -7.40
CA ILE A 102 7.50 -0.38 -6.53
C ILE A 102 8.21 -1.73 -6.59
N ASP A 103 8.83 -2.11 -5.48
CA ASP A 103 9.65 -3.31 -5.36
C ASP A 103 9.04 -4.29 -4.35
N LEU A 104 9.44 -5.55 -4.47
CA LEU A 104 9.18 -6.55 -3.45
C LEU A 104 9.92 -6.13 -2.17
N SER A 105 9.14 -5.90 -1.12
CA SER A 105 9.70 -5.68 0.21
C SER A 105 10.35 -6.94 0.72
N TYR A 106 11.47 -6.82 1.42
CA TYR A 106 11.99 -7.91 2.24
C TYR A 106 10.98 -8.18 3.36
N TYR A 107 10.03 -9.07 3.10
CA TYR A 107 9.13 -9.59 4.10
C TYR A 107 9.90 -10.51 5.04
N THR A 108 9.52 -10.54 6.31
CA THR A 108 10.03 -11.59 7.19
C THR A 108 9.49 -12.94 6.71
N LEU A 109 10.19 -14.03 7.04
CA LEU A 109 9.69 -15.38 6.75
C LEU A 109 8.29 -15.59 7.35
N LYS A 110 8.03 -15.04 8.55
CA LYS A 110 6.71 -15.06 9.19
C LYS A 110 5.65 -14.37 8.32
N ASP A 111 5.96 -13.20 7.76
CA ASP A 111 5.03 -12.48 6.90
C ASP A 111 4.77 -13.22 5.58
N ILE A 112 5.79 -13.78 4.94
CA ILE A 112 5.63 -14.60 3.74
C ILE A 112 4.75 -15.83 4.04
N CYS A 113 5.03 -16.54 5.14
CA CYS A 113 4.21 -17.68 5.55
C CYS A 113 2.76 -17.28 5.79
N LYS A 114 2.51 -16.13 6.45
CA LYS A 114 1.16 -15.61 6.64
C LYS A 114 0.48 -15.33 5.30
N GLN A 115 1.16 -14.65 4.38
CA GLN A 115 0.62 -14.34 3.05
C GLN A 115 0.20 -15.61 2.27
N VAL A 116 1.08 -16.62 2.27
CA VAL A 116 0.83 -17.91 1.59
C VAL A 116 -0.30 -18.68 2.27
N VAL A 117 -0.31 -18.77 3.60
CA VAL A 117 -1.37 -19.48 4.32
C VAL A 117 -2.72 -18.79 4.10
N SER A 118 -2.77 -17.45 4.16
CA SER A 118 -3.99 -16.68 3.93
C SER A 118 -4.49 -16.72 2.48
N SER A 119 -3.63 -17.00 1.49
CA SER A 119 -4.07 -17.13 0.08
C SER A 119 -4.63 -18.52 -0.25
N HIS A 120 -4.22 -19.56 0.48
CA HIS A 120 -4.62 -20.94 0.22
C HIS A 120 -5.72 -21.48 1.14
N TYR A 121 -5.96 -20.84 2.29
CA TYR A 121 -6.91 -21.32 3.29
C TYR A 121 -8.01 -20.28 3.56
N THR A 122 -9.27 -20.74 3.60
CA THR A 122 -10.40 -19.91 4.04
C THR A 122 -10.38 -19.72 5.56
N SER A 123 -11.07 -18.69 6.07
CA SER A 123 -11.21 -18.47 7.51
C SER A 123 -11.77 -19.69 8.26
N GLU A 124 -12.63 -20.49 7.62
CA GLU A 124 -13.13 -21.74 8.20
C GLU A 124 -12.07 -22.84 8.24
N GLN A 125 -11.27 -22.99 7.17
CA GLN A 125 -10.17 -23.95 7.15
C GLN A 125 -9.09 -23.58 8.16
N LEU A 126 -8.78 -22.29 8.31
CA LEU A 126 -7.86 -21.79 9.34
C LEU A 126 -8.33 -22.12 10.75
N LYS A 127 -9.62 -21.92 11.06
CA LYS A 127 -10.20 -22.28 12.38
C LYS A 127 -10.02 -23.75 12.73
N LYS A 128 -10.01 -24.65 11.73
CA LYS A 128 -9.77 -26.09 11.93
C LYS A 128 -8.32 -26.42 12.26
N LEU A 129 -7.38 -25.50 12.04
CA LEU A 129 -5.96 -25.65 12.41
C LEU A 129 -5.68 -25.27 13.88
N SER A 130 -6.71 -24.86 14.65
CA SER A 130 -6.58 -24.51 16.07
C SER A 130 -5.92 -25.57 16.96
N PRO A 131 -6.00 -26.90 16.70
CA PRO A 131 -5.27 -27.87 17.50
C PRO A 131 -3.76 -27.93 17.20
N THR A 132 -3.34 -27.43 16.04
CA THR A 132 -2.00 -27.65 15.47
C THR A 132 -1.13 -26.39 15.51
N ILE A 133 -1.75 -25.21 15.46
CA ILE A 133 -1.08 -23.92 15.38
C ILE A 133 -1.39 -23.11 16.65
N PRO A 134 -0.40 -22.42 17.25
CA PRO A 134 -0.62 -21.52 18.38
C PRO A 134 -1.74 -20.49 18.13
N ALA A 135 -2.53 -20.22 19.18
CA ALA A 135 -3.74 -19.39 19.07
C ALA A 135 -3.45 -17.94 18.67
N ASP A 136 -2.31 -17.38 19.08
CA ASP A 136 -1.83 -16.05 18.70
C ASP A 136 -1.55 -15.97 17.20
N LEU A 137 -0.89 -16.98 16.62
CA LEU A 137 -0.63 -17.03 15.18
C LEU A 137 -1.93 -17.24 14.39
N LEU A 138 -2.86 -18.05 14.91
CA LEU A 138 -4.17 -18.22 14.30
C LEU A 138 -4.97 -16.91 14.32
N LEU A 139 -4.90 -16.14 15.41
CA LEU A 139 -5.49 -14.81 15.47
C LEU A 139 -4.84 -13.89 14.43
N GLU A 140 -3.51 -13.87 14.28
CA GLU A 140 -2.86 -13.08 13.23
C GLU A 140 -3.34 -13.44 11.82
N LEU A 141 -3.54 -14.73 11.54
CA LEU A 141 -4.02 -15.21 10.23
C LEU A 141 -5.50 -14.90 9.98
N LEU A 142 -6.32 -14.90 11.03
CA LEU A 142 -7.76 -14.60 10.97
C LEU A 142 -8.05 -13.10 10.97
N HIS A 143 -7.26 -12.30 11.68
CA HIS A 143 -7.20 -10.85 11.55
C HIS A 143 -6.40 -10.48 10.30
N ARG A 144 -6.78 -11.08 9.16
CA ARG A 144 -6.43 -10.56 7.84
C ARG A 144 -6.79 -9.08 7.92
N ASP A 145 -5.77 -8.20 7.89
CA ASP A 145 -5.94 -6.75 8.11
C ASP A 145 -7.26 -6.34 7.45
N PRO A 146 -8.30 -6.03 8.25
CA PRO A 146 -9.64 -5.80 7.72
C PRO A 146 -9.71 -4.56 6.83
N SER A 147 -8.59 -3.90 6.60
CA SER A 147 -8.55 -2.71 5.78
C SER A 147 -8.64 -3.04 4.29
N VAL A 148 -9.83 -3.44 3.85
CA VAL A 148 -10.42 -2.80 2.68
C VAL A 148 -11.70 -2.09 3.15
N PRO A 149 -11.62 -0.98 3.92
CA PRO A 149 -12.66 0.03 3.79
C PRO A 149 -12.77 0.32 2.30
N GLY A 150 -14.01 0.46 1.82
CA GLY A 150 -14.26 0.77 0.42
C GLY A 150 -13.34 1.90 -0.05
N TYR A 151 -12.64 1.68 -1.16
CA TYR A 151 -11.94 2.76 -1.83
C TYR A 151 -12.91 3.42 -2.80
N SER A 152 -12.78 4.73 -2.96
CA SER A 152 -13.37 5.39 -4.12
C SER A 152 -12.43 5.22 -5.32
N VAL A 153 -12.98 5.17 -6.53
CA VAL A 153 -12.18 5.23 -7.75
C VAL A 153 -12.01 6.69 -8.12
N SER A 154 -10.80 7.11 -8.45
CA SER A 154 -10.52 8.48 -8.88
C SER A 154 -11.38 8.82 -10.11
N PRO A 155 -12.13 9.92 -10.09
CA PRO A 155 -12.94 10.33 -11.25
C PRO A 155 -12.09 10.87 -12.41
N TYR A 156 -10.81 11.15 -12.17
CA TYR A 156 -9.91 11.79 -13.14
C TYR A 156 -9.18 10.80 -14.05
N TYR A 157 -9.08 9.52 -13.65
CA TYR A 157 -8.37 8.49 -14.41
C TYR A 157 -9.24 7.23 -14.44
N GLN A 158 -10.06 7.11 -15.48
CA GLN A 158 -10.76 5.89 -15.84
C GLN A 158 -10.03 5.28 -17.04
N ILE A 159 -9.58 4.04 -16.90
CA ILE A 159 -9.14 3.19 -18.03
C ILE A 159 -10.37 2.52 -18.65
#